data_AF-A0A345PBX5-F1
#
_entry.id   AF-A0A345PBX5-F1
#
_cell.length_a   1.000
_cell.length_b   1.000
_cell.length_c   1.000
_cell.angle_alpha   90.00
_cell.angle_beta   90.00
_cell.angle_gamma   90.00
#
_symmetry.space_group_name_H-M   'P 1'
#
loop_
_entity.id
_entity.type
_entity.pdbx_description
1 polymer ?
#
loop_
_entity_poly.entity_id
_entity_poly.type
_entity_poly.pdbx_seq_one_letter_code
_entity_poly.pdbx_strand_id
1 'polypeptide(L)'
;MIDITDSVYEGIETTMMYITKDIYFDSYIIAIPSNAFAWTIASNIDYELLLKSHVFGDPKIKERLVQAIKEGITEIEWPPIR
;
A
#
# COMPACT_ATOMS: atom_id res chain seq x y z
N MET A 1 6.54 -3.92 -7.71
CA MET A 1 5.18 -4.43 -7.95
C MET A 1 5.02 -5.66 -7.08
N ILE A 2 3.94 -5.72 -6.31
CA ILE A 2 3.72 -6.70 -5.24
C ILE A 2 2.37 -7.37 -5.52
N ASP A 3 2.35 -8.70 -5.55
CA ASP A 3 1.11 -9.46 -5.60
C ASP A 3 0.46 -9.46 -4.20
N ILE A 4 -0.76 -8.93 -4.11
CA ILE A 4 -1.51 -8.83 -2.85
C ILE A 4 -2.80 -9.65 -2.87
N THR A 5 -2.94 -10.53 -3.87
CA THR A 5 -4.13 -11.36 -4.08
C THR A 5 -4.48 -12.17 -2.83
N ASP A 6 -3.52 -12.90 -2.29
CA ASP A 6 -3.78 -13.74 -1.11
C ASP A 6 -3.66 -12.95 0.20
N SER A 7 -2.65 -12.09 0.31
CA SER A 7 -2.32 -11.39 1.57
C SER A 7 -3.35 -10.33 1.95
N VAL A 8 -4.00 -9.70 0.98
CA VAL A 8 -5.01 -8.65 1.21
C VAL A 8 -6.42 -9.14 0.88
N TYR A 9 -6.59 -9.83 -0.24
CA TYR A 9 -7.91 -10.22 -0.78
C TYR A 9 -8.28 -11.70 -0.59
N GLU A 10 -7.48 -12.49 0.12
CA GLU A 10 -7.75 -13.93 0.39
C GLU A 10 -8.02 -14.76 -0.87
N GLY A 11 -7.39 -14.42 -2.00
CA GLY A 11 -7.56 -15.14 -3.26
C GLY A 11 -8.89 -14.88 -3.97
N ILE A 12 -9.73 -13.96 -3.46
CA ILE A 12 -11.02 -13.61 -4.06
C ILE A 12 -10.83 -12.85 -5.38
N GLU A 13 -9.83 -11.98 -5.44
CA GLU A 13 -9.59 -11.10 -6.58
C GLU A 13 -8.10 -10.95 -6.85
N THR A 14 -7.66 -11.34 -8.05
CA THR A 14 -6.26 -11.17 -8.48
C THR A 14 -5.91 -9.69 -8.52
N THR A 15 -5.03 -9.26 -7.62
CA THR A 15 -4.78 -7.85 -7.36
C THR A 15 -3.29 -7.56 -7.19
N MET A 16 -2.80 -6.61 -7.97
CA MET A 16 -1.41 -6.14 -7.92
C MET A 16 -1.33 -4.74 -7.32
N MET A 17 -0.37 -4.54 -6.41
CA MET A 17 -0.05 -3.25 -5.83
C MET A 17 1.28 -2.74 -6.38
N TYR A 18 1.32 -1.45 -6.70
CA TYR A 18 2.51 -0.71 -7.09
C TYR A 18 2.88 0.23 -5.96
N ILE A 19 4.14 0.23 -5.58
CA ILE A 19 4.71 1.21 -4.64
C ILE A 19 5.94 1.81 -5.33
N THR A 20 6.03 3.13 -5.33
CA THR A 20 7.20 3.86 -5.81
C THR A 20 7.52 4.99 -4.85
N LYS A 21 8.81 5.29 -4.66
CA LYS A 21 9.22 6.51 -3.98
C LYS A 21 8.95 7.71 -4.91
N ASP A 22 8.38 8.78 -4.37
CA ASP A 22 8.24 10.05 -5.08
C ASP A 22 9.63 10.67 -5.28
N ILE A 23 9.90 11.22 -6.47
CA ILE A 23 11.20 11.80 -6.81
C ILE A 23 11.34 13.25 -6.33
N TYR A 24 10.22 13.91 -6.00
CA TYR A 24 10.18 15.31 -5.58
C TYR A 24 9.96 15.47 -4.07
N PHE A 25 9.37 14.46 -3.42
CA PHE A 25 9.01 14.50 -2.01
C PHE A 25 9.50 13.22 -1.32
N ASP A 26 9.79 13.31 -0.01
CA ASP A 26 10.09 12.12 0.79
C ASP A 26 8.80 11.39 1.16
N SER A 27 8.19 10.77 0.15
CA SER A 27 6.93 10.05 0.25
C SER A 27 6.90 8.87 -0.71
N TYR A 28 5.92 8.00 -0.51
CA TYR A 28 5.65 6.84 -1.35
C TYR A 28 4.27 6.97 -1.99
N ILE A 29 4.19 6.67 -3.28
CA ILE A 29 2.95 6.59 -4.03
C ILE A 29 2.59 5.11 -4.14
N ILE A 30 1.41 4.77 -3.65
CA ILE A 30 0.80 3.45 -3.76
C ILE A 30 -0.33 3.49 -4.79
N ALA A 31 -0.39 2.50 -5.67
CA ALA A 31 -1.48 2.35 -6.63
C ALA A 31 -1.95 0.89 -6.72
N ILE A 32 -3.26 0.69 -6.75
CA ILE A 32 -3.92 -0.58 -7.05
C ILE A 32 -4.89 -0.33 -8.22
N PRO A 33 -4.44 -0.54 -9.47
CA PRO A 33 -5.21 -0.17 -10.65
C PRO A 33 -6.56 -0.88 -10.79
N SER A 34 -6.65 -2.16 -10.41
CA SER A 34 -7.90 -2.95 -10.47
C SER A 34 -9.03 -2.29 -9.68
N ASN A 35 -8.70 -1.55 -8.63
CA ASN A 35 -9.65 -0.96 -7.70
C ASN A 35 -9.72 0.57 -7.84
N ALA A 36 -9.11 1.13 -8.91
CA ALA A 36 -8.96 2.56 -9.14
C ALA A 36 -8.44 3.32 -7.91
N PHE A 37 -7.58 2.68 -7.12
CA PHE A 37 -7.10 3.19 -5.86
C PHE A 37 -5.67 3.73 -6.01
N ALA A 38 -5.44 4.92 -5.44
CA ALA A 38 -4.13 5.48 -5.24
C ALA A 38 -4.06 6.19 -3.89
N TRP A 39 -2.89 6.15 -3.25
CA TRP A 39 -2.65 6.77 -1.96
C TRP A 39 -1.20 7.22 -1.85
N THR A 40 -0.97 8.30 -1.10
CA THR A 40 0.38 8.79 -0.82
C THR A 40 0.69 8.63 0.66
N ILE A 41 1.87 8.12 0.98
CA ILE A 41 2.35 7.95 2.36
C ILE A 41 3.63 8.77 2.54
N ALA A 42 3.58 9.80 3.37
CA ALA A 42 4.75 10.57 3.80
C ALA A 42 5.07 10.33 5.28
N SER A 43 4.10 9.86 6.07
CA SER A 43 4.22 9.73 7.51
C SER A 43 3.28 8.66 8.08
N ASN A 44 3.42 8.39 9.38
CA ASN A 44 2.53 7.45 10.08
C ASN A 44 1.05 7.86 10.05
N ILE A 45 0.77 9.17 9.97
CA ILE A 45 -0.59 9.71 9.94
C ILE A 45 -1.33 9.23 8.67
N ASP A 46 -0.62 9.06 7.56
CA ASP A 46 -1.25 8.69 6.29
C ASP A 46 -1.78 7.24 6.31
N TYR A 47 -1.13 6.34 7.08
CA TYR A 47 -1.66 5.01 7.33
C TYR A 47 -2.93 5.05 8.19
N GLU A 48 -2.95 5.89 9.23
CA GLU A 48 -4.12 6.05 10.07
C GLU A 48 -5.32 6.61 9.29
N LEU A 49 -5.06 7.55 8.39
CA LEU A 49 -6.08 8.09 7.49
C LEU A 49 -6.59 7.02 6.52
N LEU A 50 -5.72 6.16 5.98
CA LEU A 50 -6.14 5.04 5.14
C LEU A 50 -7.06 4.07 5.90
N LEU A 51 -6.71 3.71 7.14
CA LEU A 51 -7.56 2.85 7.99
C LEU A 51 -8.94 3.46 8.27
N LYS A 52 -8.99 4.78 8.46
CA LYS A 52 -10.25 5.53 8.70
C LYS A 52 -11.03 5.83 7.43
N SER A 53 -10.41 5.67 6.26
CA SER A 53 -11.08 5.96 4.98
C SER A 53 -12.26 5.03 4.73
N HIS A 54 -13.22 5.49 3.95
CA HIS A 54 -14.34 4.68 3.46
C HIS A 54 -13.97 3.87 2.21
N VAL A 55 -12.68 3.82 1.86
CA VAL A 55 -12.19 3.02 0.75
C VAL A 55 -12.17 1.56 1.19
N PHE A 56 -12.73 0.69 0.35
CA PHE A 56 -12.97 -0.73 0.61
C PHE A 56 -14.06 -0.98 1.67
N GLY A 57 -14.98 -1.91 1.36
CA GLY A 57 -16.14 -2.21 2.21
C GLY A 57 -15.79 -3.03 3.46
N ASP A 58 -14.67 -3.74 3.47
CA ASP A 58 -14.23 -4.58 4.58
C ASP A 58 -13.08 -3.91 5.36
N PRO A 59 -13.25 -3.62 6.66
CA PRO A 59 -12.18 -3.11 7.52
C PRO A 59 -10.92 -3.97 7.54
N LYS A 60 -11.03 -5.29 7.43
CA LYS A 60 -9.87 -6.21 7.45
C LYS A 60 -9.00 -6.05 6.21
N ILE A 61 -9.60 -5.77 5.05
CA ILE A 61 -8.87 -5.49 3.81
C ILE A 61 -7.97 -4.27 4.01
N LYS A 62 -8.47 -3.21 4.68
CA LYS A 62 -7.66 -2.02 4.96
C LYS A 62 -6.47 -2.32 5.89
N GLU A 63 -6.68 -3.10 6.94
CA GLU A 63 -5.60 -3.47 7.86
C GLU A 63 -4.50 -4.27 7.16
N ARG A 64 -4.89 -5.26 6.35
CA ARG A 64 -3.94 -6.05 5.54
C ARG A 64 -3.24 -5.22 4.49
N LEU A 65 -3.96 -4.32 3.83
CA LEU A 65 -3.39 -3.42 2.84
C LEU A 65 -2.33 -2.52 3.48
N VAL A 66 -2.61 -1.93 4.66
CA VAL A 66 -1.62 -1.14 5.39
C VAL A 66 -0.39 -1.96 5.74
N GLN A 67 -0.56 -3.21 6.15
CA GLN A 67 0.56 -4.09 6.43
C GLN A 67 1.39 -4.38 5.17
N ALA A 68 0.74 -4.73 4.06
CA ALA A 68 1.41 -4.98 2.78
C ALA A 68 2.17 -3.74 2.26
N ILE A 69 1.63 -2.54 2.47
CA ILE A 69 2.31 -1.29 2.11
C ILE A 69 3.58 -1.11 2.93
N LYS A 70 3.52 -1.31 4.25
CA LYS A 70 4.68 -1.17 5.13
C LYS A 70 5.81 -2.14 4.75
N GLU A 71 5.45 -3.39 4.49
CA GLU A 71 6.39 -4.42 4.04
C GLU A 71 7.02 -4.04 2.70
N GLY A 72 6.19 -3.63 1.72
CA GLY A 72 6.67 -3.21 0.41
C GLY A 72 7.58 -1.99 0.43
N ILE A 73 7.31 -1.00 1.27
CA ILE A 73 8.20 0.16 1.46
C ILE A 73 9.53 -0.29 2.09
N THR A 74 9.48 -1.16 3.10
CA THR A 74 10.69 -1.68 3.76
C THR A 74 11.60 -2.41 2.78
N GLU A 75 11.02 -3.19 1.84
CA GLU A 75 11.78 -3.87 0.78
C GLU A 75 12.42 -2.89 -0.21
N ILE A 76 11.73 -1.80 -0.58
CA ILE A 76 12.26 -0.77 -1.48
C ILE A 76 13.47 -0.07 -0.87
N GLU A 77 13.47 0.13 0.44
CA GLU A 77 14.57 0.76 1.17
C GLU A 77 15.77 -0.18 1.41
N TRP A 78 15.70 -1.47 1.01
CA TRP A 78 16.74 -2.46 1.27
C TRP A 78 17.61 -2.82 0.04
N PRO A 79 18.96 -2.84 0.15
CA PRO A 79 19.73 -2.40 1.31
C PRO A 79 19.71 -0.86 1.40
N PRO A 80 19.86 -0.29 2.61
CA PRO A 80 19.89 1.16 2.77
C PRO A 80 21.00 1.76 1.89
N ILE A 81 20.68 2.87 1.23
CA ILE A 81 21.64 3.65 0.44
C ILE A 81 22.87 3.93 1.34
N ARG A 82 24.03 3.42 0.92
CA ARG A 82 25.34 3.65 1.55
C ARG A 82 25.86 5.05 1.29
#